data_AF-A0A9X6MYC4-F1
#
_entry.id   AF-A0A9X6MYC4-F1
#
_cell.length_a   1.000
_cell.length_b   1.000
_cell.length_c   1.000
_cell.angle_alpha   90.00
_cell.angle_beta   90.00
_cell.angle_gamma   90.00
#
_symmetry.space_group_name_H-M   'P 1'
#
loop_
_entity.id
_entity.type
_entity.pdbx_description
1 polymer ?
#
loop_
_entity_poly.entity_id
_entity_poly.type
_entity_poly.pdbx_seq_one_letter_code
_entity_poly.pdbx_strand_id
1 'polypeptide(L)'
;MVRKILRDMDYIIVEEDVSFIMDAFVQRVCIYIDQTHFFQKWIDVDVSADDLKELLQQIEVSMRKRKSTLRQRNYFVNLLHDLDLREDIPMDFLCMRKRLFELEVMKKKQKHAQSLIPVTIKQITGLKRAWKETMGRKLEVSADMKQSEVDELFSRITRKKCKIQRQRRDNLQE
;
A
#
# COMPACT_ATOMS: atom_id res chain seq x y z
N MET A 1 8.97 2.24 -16.47
CA MET A 1 10.30 2.54 -15.89
C MET A 1 10.25 3.72 -14.92
N VAL A 2 10.03 4.97 -15.39
CA VAL A 2 10.02 6.20 -14.55
C VAL A 2 9.13 6.08 -13.30
N ARG A 3 7.91 5.56 -13.44
CA ARG A 3 6.99 5.31 -12.29
C ARG A 3 7.57 4.42 -11.20
N LYS A 4 8.38 3.43 -11.58
CA LYS A 4 9.01 2.49 -10.65
C LYS A 4 10.17 3.17 -9.93
N ILE A 5 11.04 3.85 -10.66
CA ILE A 5 12.14 4.65 -10.09
C ILE A 5 11.60 5.68 -9.10
N LEU A 6 10.54 6.42 -9.46
CA LEU A 6 9.89 7.37 -8.56
C LEU A 6 9.35 6.72 -7.29
N ARG A 7 8.79 5.51 -7.40
CA ARG A 7 8.30 4.76 -6.24
C ARG A 7 9.44 4.27 -5.35
N ASP A 8 10.55 3.84 -5.94
CA ASP A 8 11.74 3.38 -5.22
C ASP A 8 12.48 4.54 -4.51
N MET A 9 12.22 5.78 -4.93
CA MET A 9 12.66 7.02 -4.28
C MET A 9 11.58 7.63 -3.37
N ASP A 10 10.48 6.93 -3.11
CA ASP A 10 9.34 7.42 -2.32
C ASP A 10 8.79 8.77 -2.81
N TYR A 11 8.92 9.05 -4.11
CA TYR A 11 8.52 10.31 -4.76
C TYR A 11 9.17 11.57 -4.16
N ILE A 12 10.27 11.46 -3.40
CA ILE A 12 10.86 12.59 -2.66
C ILE A 12 11.18 13.79 -3.56
N ILE A 13 11.68 13.52 -4.76
CA ILE A 13 12.10 14.51 -5.76
C ILE A 13 10.94 15.22 -6.47
N VAL A 14 9.69 14.78 -6.27
CA VAL A 14 8.53 15.39 -6.93
C VAL A 14 8.08 16.59 -6.13
N GLU A 15 8.19 17.77 -6.73
CA GLU A 15 7.66 19.03 -6.23
C GLU A 15 6.64 19.61 -7.22
N GLU A 16 5.73 20.44 -6.69
CA GLU A 16 4.72 21.12 -7.49
C GLU A 16 5.41 22.12 -8.43
N ASP A 17 5.03 22.10 -9.71
CA ASP A 17 5.54 22.98 -10.77
C ASP A 17 7.07 22.99 -11.02
N VAL A 18 7.83 22.10 -10.37
CA VAL A 18 9.29 21.98 -10.55
C VAL A 18 9.63 20.67 -11.25
N SER A 19 10.36 20.75 -12.37
CA SER A 19 10.84 19.55 -13.07
C SER A 19 11.91 18.83 -12.24
N PHE A 20 11.75 17.52 -12.06
CA PHE A 20 12.76 16.67 -11.41
C PHE A 20 13.70 15.97 -12.40
N ILE A 21 13.57 16.25 -13.71
CA ILE A 21 14.42 15.68 -14.76
C ILE A 21 15.73 16.47 -14.84
N MET A 22 16.55 16.31 -13.82
CA MET A 22 17.93 16.80 -13.74
C MET A 22 18.92 15.72 -14.18
N ASP A 23 20.16 16.11 -14.48
CA ASP A 23 21.20 15.19 -14.96
C ASP A 23 21.42 14.00 -14.00
N ALA A 24 21.36 14.24 -12.69
CA ALA A 24 21.44 13.17 -11.68
C ALA A 24 20.29 12.16 -11.79
N PHE A 25 19.08 12.61 -12.14
CA PHE A 25 17.94 11.72 -12.36
C PHE A 25 18.11 10.93 -13.66
N VAL A 26 18.58 11.57 -14.73
CA VAL A 26 18.87 10.93 -16.02
C VAL A 26 19.91 9.82 -15.83
N GLN A 27 21.02 10.10 -15.14
CA GLN A 27 22.04 9.08 -14.84
C GLN A 27 21.47 7.88 -14.08
N ARG A 28 20.59 8.13 -13.10
CA ARG A 28 19.94 7.06 -12.35
C ARG A 28 19.00 6.23 -13.22
N VAL A 29 18.34 6.84 -14.21
CA VAL A 29 17.57 6.12 -15.22
C VAL A 29 18.48 5.25 -16.08
N CYS A 30 19.64 5.75 -16.54
CA CYS A 30 20.62 4.96 -17.29
C CYS A 30 21.07 3.72 -16.51
N ILE A 31 21.49 3.90 -15.26
CA ILE A 31 21.89 2.78 -14.38
C ILE A 31 20.75 1.76 -14.24
N TYR A 32 19.51 2.23 -14.09
CA TYR A 32 18.36 1.35 -13.96
C TYR A 32 18.08 0.58 -15.26
N ILE A 33 18.26 1.22 -16.43
CA ILE A 33 18.15 0.58 -17.75
C ILE A 33 19.20 -0.53 -17.88
N ASP A 34 20.47 -0.24 -17.58
CA ASP A 34 21.60 -1.18 -17.68
C ASP A 34 21.41 -2.41 -16.79
N GLN A 35 20.86 -2.21 -15.58
CA GLN A 35 20.58 -3.30 -14.65
C GLN A 35 19.36 -4.15 -15.06
N THR A 36 18.47 -3.63 -15.90
CA THR A 36 17.34 -4.39 -16.39
C THR A 36 17.70 -5.20 -17.63
N HIS A 37 17.72 -6.53 -17.50
CA HIS A 37 17.93 -7.51 -18.59
C HIS A 37 17.10 -7.27 -19.88
N PHE A 38 16.05 -6.45 -19.80
CA PHE A 38 15.21 -6.06 -20.93
C PHE A 38 15.96 -5.25 -22.01
N PHE A 39 17.02 -4.53 -21.65
CA PHE A 39 17.75 -3.66 -22.58
C PHE A 39 19.04 -4.27 -23.14
N GLN A 40 19.44 -5.47 -22.71
CA GLN A 40 20.62 -6.15 -23.25
C GLN A 40 20.51 -6.44 -24.76
N LYS A 41 19.30 -6.47 -25.31
CA LYS A 41 19.03 -6.66 -26.75
C LYS A 41 19.02 -5.35 -27.56
N TRP A 42 19.04 -4.19 -26.88
CA TRP A 42 18.95 -2.84 -27.46
C TRP A 42 20.27 -2.05 -27.32
N ILE A 43 21.35 -2.70 -26.88
CA ILE A 43 22.68 -2.08 -26.63
C ILE A 43 23.25 -1.35 -27.86
N ASP A 44 22.77 -1.65 -29.07
CA ASP A 44 23.21 -0.99 -30.32
C ASP A 44 22.53 0.36 -30.61
N VAL A 45 21.59 0.82 -29.77
CA VAL A 45 21.00 2.16 -29.91
C VAL A 45 21.77 3.12 -29.01
N ASP A 46 22.70 3.85 -29.61
CA ASP A 46 23.47 4.92 -28.95
C ASP A 46 22.55 6.13 -28.69
N VAL A 47 21.74 6.04 -27.63
CA VAL A 47 20.86 7.14 -27.20
C VAL A 47 21.72 8.13 -26.42
N SER A 48 21.83 9.37 -26.92
CA SER A 48 22.56 10.40 -26.21
C SER A 48 21.86 10.74 -24.88
N ALA A 49 22.64 11.18 -23.88
CA ALA A 49 22.09 11.59 -22.59
C ALA A 49 21.09 12.76 -22.73
N ASP A 50 21.30 13.63 -23.72
CA ASP A 50 20.43 14.76 -24.01
C ASP A 50 19.10 14.30 -24.61
N ASP A 51 19.12 13.36 -25.58
CA ASP A 51 17.88 12.78 -26.14
C ASP A 51 17.05 12.08 -25.05
N LEU A 52 17.73 11.33 -24.16
CA LEU A 52 17.05 10.67 -23.04
C LEU A 52 16.44 11.69 -22.07
N LYS A 53 17.14 12.79 -21.79
CA LYS A 53 16.66 13.88 -20.93
C LYS A 53 15.39 14.51 -21.51
N GLU A 54 15.37 14.82 -22.80
CA GLU A 54 14.18 15.37 -23.47
C GLU A 54 13.00 14.39 -23.41
N LEU A 55 13.23 13.10 -23.71
CA LEU A 55 12.20 12.07 -23.61
C LEU A 55 11.64 11.96 -22.19
N LEU A 56 12.50 12.00 -21.18
CA LEU A 56 12.10 11.95 -19.79
C LEU A 56 11.29 13.20 -19.38
N GLN A 57 11.63 14.38 -19.88
CA GLN A 57 10.85 15.61 -19.67
C GLN A 57 9.46 15.51 -20.30
N GLN A 58 9.35 14.99 -21.52
CA GLN A 58 8.05 14.77 -22.17
C GLN A 58 7.19 13.78 -21.37
N ILE A 59 7.80 12.70 -20.89
CA ILE A 59 7.14 11.73 -20.01
C ILE A 59 6.68 12.42 -18.73
N GLU A 60 7.53 13.21 -18.07
CA GLU A 60 7.16 13.95 -16.85
C GLU A 60 5.93 14.83 -17.09
N VAL A 61 5.97 15.69 -18.12
CA VAL A 61 4.86 16.61 -18.44
C VAL A 61 3.57 15.84 -18.69
N SER A 62 3.64 14.73 -19.44
CA SER A 62 2.47 13.87 -19.69
C SER A 62 1.92 13.23 -18.41
N MET A 63 2.81 12.88 -17.47
CA MET A 63 2.43 12.30 -16.19
C MET A 63 1.76 13.32 -15.28
N ARG A 64 2.29 14.53 -15.17
CA ARG A 64 1.72 15.63 -14.35
C ARG A 64 0.32 16.02 -14.80
N LYS A 65 0.11 16.15 -16.12
CA LYS A 65 -1.17 16.54 -16.72
C LYS A 65 -2.26 15.47 -16.67
N ARG A 66 -1.93 14.24 -16.26
CA ARG A 66 -2.87 13.12 -16.27
C ARG A 66 -4.01 13.37 -15.28
N LYS A 67 -5.26 13.22 -15.70
CA LYS A 67 -6.38 13.30 -14.75
C LYS A 67 -6.44 12.07 -13.84
N SER A 68 -6.60 12.31 -12.54
CA SER A 68 -6.92 11.27 -11.57
C SER A 68 -8.30 10.66 -11.85
N THR A 69 -8.40 9.34 -11.78
CA THR A 69 -9.69 8.66 -11.94
C THR A 69 -10.56 8.84 -10.70
N LEU A 70 -11.88 8.68 -10.85
CA LEU A 70 -12.82 8.75 -9.72
C LEU A 70 -12.44 7.76 -8.61
N ARG A 71 -12.04 6.54 -8.98
CA ARG A 71 -11.58 5.53 -8.02
C ARG A 71 -10.36 5.99 -7.22
N GLN A 72 -9.40 6.63 -7.87
CA GLN A 72 -8.20 7.15 -7.19
C GLN A 72 -8.55 8.29 -6.24
N ARG A 73 -9.44 9.20 -6.66
CA ARG A 73 -9.92 10.32 -5.83
C ARG A 73 -10.67 9.82 -4.61
N ASN A 74 -11.60 8.88 -4.78
CA ASN A 74 -12.34 8.29 -3.67
C ASN A 74 -11.41 7.57 -2.68
N TYR A 75 -10.42 6.83 -3.19
CA TYR A 75 -9.43 6.18 -2.34
C TYR A 75 -8.61 7.19 -1.52
N PHE A 76 -8.19 8.30 -2.14
CA PHE A 76 -7.47 9.38 -1.47
C PHE A 76 -8.33 10.01 -0.35
N VAL A 77 -9.58 10.35 -0.63
CA VAL A 77 -10.51 10.92 0.37
C VAL A 77 -10.75 9.95 1.53
N ASN A 78 -10.91 8.66 1.25
CA ASN A 78 -11.06 7.66 2.31
C ASN A 78 -9.80 7.55 3.18
N LEU A 79 -8.61 7.66 2.60
CA LEU A 79 -7.37 7.67 3.37
C LEU A 79 -7.27 8.89 4.28
N LEU A 80 -7.65 10.07 3.78
CA LEU A 80 -7.71 11.29 4.59
C LEU A 80 -8.68 11.12 5.76
N HIS A 81 -9.89 10.61 5.49
CA HIS A 81 -10.89 10.35 6.52
C HIS A 81 -10.38 9.36 7.58
N ASP A 82 -9.76 8.24 7.17
CA ASP A 82 -9.22 7.24 8.10
C ASP A 82 -8.08 7.80 8.98
N LEU A 83 -7.37 8.82 8.48
CA LEU A 83 -6.29 9.51 9.18
C LEU A 83 -6.73 10.79 9.90
N ASP A 84 -8.03 11.13 9.84
CA ASP A 84 -8.60 12.38 10.36
C ASP A 84 -7.93 13.66 9.82
N LEU A 85 -7.61 13.64 8.53
CA LEU A 85 -7.00 14.76 7.81
C LEU A 85 -8.03 15.43 6.89
N ARG A 86 -7.88 16.75 6.68
CA ARG A 86 -8.70 17.53 5.75
C ARG A 86 -7.79 18.27 4.77
N GLU A 87 -7.70 17.74 3.56
CA GLU A 87 -6.84 18.26 2.50
C GLU A 87 -7.57 18.16 1.16
N ASP A 88 -7.31 19.12 0.28
CA ASP A 88 -7.77 19.03 -1.10
C ASP A 88 -6.93 18.03 -1.89
N ILE A 89 -7.54 17.43 -2.92
CA ILE A 89 -6.84 16.50 -3.81
C ILE A 89 -5.93 17.33 -4.73
N PRO A 90 -4.61 17.07 -4.78
CA PRO A 90 -3.72 17.80 -5.67
C PRO A 90 -4.14 17.65 -7.14
N MET A 91 -4.07 18.75 -7.89
CA MET A 91 -4.41 18.80 -9.30
C MET A 91 -3.31 18.20 -10.18
N ASP A 92 -2.04 18.43 -9.81
CA ASP A 92 -0.90 17.72 -10.39
C ASP A 92 -0.95 16.24 -9.98
N PHE A 93 -1.01 15.37 -10.97
CA PHE A 93 -1.11 13.93 -10.75
C PHE A 93 0.11 13.33 -10.03
N LEU A 94 1.32 13.81 -10.31
CA LEU A 94 2.52 13.34 -9.62
C LEU A 94 2.52 13.77 -8.16
N CYS A 95 2.11 15.02 -7.88
CA CYS A 95 1.94 15.49 -6.50
C CYS A 95 0.85 14.70 -5.76
N MET A 96 -0.28 14.42 -6.42
CA MET A 96 -1.33 13.55 -5.88
C MET A 96 -0.80 12.15 -5.58
N ARG A 97 0.03 11.59 -6.46
CA ARG A 97 0.65 10.27 -6.26
C ARG A 97 1.67 10.25 -5.12
N LYS A 98 2.49 11.30 -4.98
CA LYS A 98 3.41 11.50 -3.84
C LYS A 98 2.61 11.54 -2.54
N ARG A 99 1.60 12.42 -2.46
CA ARG A 99 0.79 12.57 -1.25
C ARG A 99 0.04 11.28 -0.90
N LEU A 100 -0.49 10.58 -1.90
CA LEU A 100 -1.14 9.28 -1.69
C LEU A 100 -0.17 8.25 -1.07
N PHE A 101 1.09 8.22 -1.53
CA PHE A 101 2.10 7.34 -0.98
C PHE A 101 2.40 7.66 0.49
N GLU A 102 2.54 8.94 0.83
CA GLU A 102 2.73 9.41 2.21
C GLU A 102 1.58 8.99 3.13
N LEU A 103 0.33 9.19 2.69
CA LEU A 103 -0.88 8.78 3.42
C LEU A 103 -0.92 7.26 3.65
N GLU A 104 -0.54 6.45 2.65
CA GLU A 104 -0.44 4.99 2.82
C GLU A 104 0.60 4.60 3.87
N VAL A 105 1.75 5.28 3.90
CA VAL A 105 2.79 5.07 4.92
C VAL A 105 2.28 5.47 6.31
N MET A 106 1.61 6.62 6.43
CA MET A 106 1.01 7.08 7.69
C MET A 106 -0.02 6.08 8.21
N LYS A 107 -0.91 5.60 7.35
CA LYS A 107 -1.94 4.61 7.71
C LYS A 107 -1.32 3.29 8.16
N LYS A 108 -0.24 2.84 7.52
CA LYS A 108 0.51 1.66 7.98
C LYS A 108 1.09 1.87 9.39
N LYS A 109 1.69 3.03 9.65
CA LYS A 109 2.23 3.37 10.97
C LYS A 109 1.12 3.43 12.03
N GLN A 110 -0.02 4.05 11.72
CA GLN A 110 -1.18 4.12 12.61
C GLN A 110 -1.73 2.72 12.93
N LYS A 111 -1.89 1.86 11.92
CA LYS A 111 -2.32 0.47 12.12
C LYS A 111 -1.33 -0.32 12.97
N HIS A 112 -0.02 -0.13 12.75
CA HIS A 112 0.98 -0.77 13.59
C HIS A 112 0.92 -0.29 15.04
N ALA A 113 0.78 1.02 15.28
CA ALA A 113 0.59 1.56 16.61
C ALA A 113 -0.67 0.98 17.29
N GLN A 114 -1.80 0.94 16.59
CA GLN A 114 -3.05 0.34 17.09
C GLN A 114 -2.89 -1.15 17.43
N SER A 115 -2.11 -1.89 16.62
CA SER A 115 -1.86 -3.32 16.85
C SER A 115 -1.12 -3.60 18.17
N LEU A 116 -0.40 -2.60 18.70
CA LEU A 116 0.34 -2.69 19.96
C LEU A 116 -0.49 -2.28 21.18
N ILE A 117 -1.67 -1.68 21.00
CA ILE A 117 -2.55 -1.27 22.10
C ILE A 117 -3.10 -2.53 22.81
N PRO A 118 -3.03 -2.58 24.15
CA PRO A 118 -3.69 -3.63 24.92
C PRO A 118 -5.19 -3.63 24.67
N VAL A 119 -5.78 -4.80 24.43
CA VAL A 119 -7.22 -4.93 24.22
C VAL A 119 -8.00 -4.73 25.51
N THR A 120 -9.23 -4.22 25.36
CA THR A 120 -10.15 -4.09 26.49
C THR A 120 -10.59 -5.47 27.01
N ILE A 121 -10.86 -5.54 28.31
CA ILE A 121 -11.36 -6.76 28.96
C ILE A 121 -12.62 -7.29 28.26
N LYS A 122 -13.51 -6.40 27.80
CA LYS A 122 -14.73 -6.77 27.07
C LYS A 122 -14.44 -7.52 25.77
N GLN A 123 -13.43 -7.09 25.01
CA GLN A 123 -13.00 -7.79 23.79
C GLN A 123 -12.42 -9.16 24.11
N ILE A 124 -11.59 -9.27 25.16
CA ILE A 124 -11.04 -10.55 25.63
C ILE A 124 -12.17 -11.51 26.04
N THR A 125 -13.19 -11.04 26.76
CA THR A 125 -14.35 -11.85 27.13
C THR A 125 -15.11 -12.34 25.90
N GLY A 126 -15.36 -11.46 24.93
CA GLY A 126 -16.01 -11.81 23.66
C GLY A 126 -15.22 -12.86 22.88
N LEU A 127 -13.90 -12.72 22.81
CA LEU A 127 -13.01 -13.68 22.16
C LEU A 127 -13.06 -15.05 22.84
N LYS A 128 -12.96 -15.10 24.18
CA LYS A 128 -13.06 -16.36 24.95
C LYS A 128 -14.37 -17.10 24.67
N ARG A 129 -15.48 -16.35 24.56
CA ARG A 129 -16.79 -16.92 24.21
C ARG A 129 -16.80 -17.50 22.79
N ALA A 130 -16.43 -16.70 21.79
CA ALA A 130 -16.41 -17.13 20.39
C ALA A 130 -15.45 -18.31 20.14
N TRP A 131 -14.32 -18.34 20.86
CA TRP A 131 -13.38 -19.45 20.82
C TRP A 131 -13.98 -20.73 21.39
N LYS A 132 -14.61 -20.65 22.57
CA LYS A 132 -15.27 -21.81 23.19
C LYS A 132 -16.37 -22.37 22.31
N GLU A 133 -17.19 -21.51 21.69
CA GLU A 133 -18.26 -21.92 20.77
C GLU A 133 -17.72 -22.63 19.52
N THR A 134 -16.59 -22.17 18.98
CA THR A 134 -16.06 -22.67 17.70
C THR A 134 -15.12 -23.86 17.88
N MET A 135 -14.33 -23.87 18.95
CA MET A 135 -13.25 -24.83 19.19
C MET A 135 -13.58 -25.83 20.32
N GLY A 136 -14.67 -25.62 21.08
CA GLY A 136 -15.11 -26.50 22.15
C GLY A 136 -14.26 -26.46 23.44
N ARG A 137 -13.19 -25.65 23.47
CA ARG A 137 -12.25 -25.55 24.60
C ARG A 137 -12.13 -24.13 25.13
N LYS A 138 -11.75 -23.99 26.41
CA LYS A 138 -11.47 -22.69 27.02
C LYS A 138 -10.19 -22.09 26.40
N LEU A 139 -10.20 -20.77 26.22
CA LEU A 139 -9.05 -20.01 25.76
C LEU A 139 -8.41 -19.30 26.96
N GLU A 140 -7.15 -19.63 27.25
CA GLU A 140 -6.32 -18.92 28.21
C GLU A 140 -5.51 -17.88 27.45
N VAL A 141 -5.71 -16.61 27.81
CA VAL A 141 -5.03 -15.45 27.23
C VAL A 141 -4.72 -14.47 28.36
N SER A 142 -3.58 -13.80 28.22
CA SER A 142 -3.11 -12.81 29.19
C SER A 142 -4.01 -11.56 29.24
N ALA A 143 -3.96 -10.82 30.34
CA ALA A 143 -4.74 -9.60 30.53
C ALA A 143 -4.19 -8.40 29.73
N ASP A 144 -2.91 -8.42 29.38
CA ASP A 144 -2.18 -7.42 28.59
C ASP A 144 -2.11 -7.78 27.09
N MET A 145 -2.96 -8.70 26.66
CA MET A 145 -3.03 -9.16 25.26
C MET A 145 -3.15 -7.96 24.31
N LYS A 146 -2.42 -8.01 23.19
CA LYS A 146 -2.40 -6.95 22.18
C LYS A 146 -3.49 -7.17 21.13
N GLN A 147 -3.92 -6.09 20.48
CA GLN A 147 -4.92 -6.17 19.41
C GLN A 147 -4.47 -7.10 18.26
N SER A 148 -3.17 -7.13 17.92
CA SER A 148 -2.65 -8.05 16.90
C SER A 148 -2.91 -9.53 17.20
N GLU A 149 -2.78 -9.92 18.48
CA GLU A 149 -2.98 -11.31 18.92
C GLU A 149 -4.47 -11.67 18.86
N VAL A 150 -5.33 -10.70 19.17
CA VAL A 150 -6.80 -10.87 19.10
C VAL A 150 -7.24 -11.07 17.65
N ASP A 151 -6.72 -10.25 16.74
CA ASP A 151 -7.02 -10.33 15.30
C ASP A 151 -6.59 -11.69 14.71
N GLU A 152 -5.45 -12.23 15.17
CA GLU A 152 -5.00 -13.56 14.78
C GLU A 152 -5.95 -14.65 15.28
N LEU A 153 -6.35 -14.60 16.54
CA LEU A 153 -7.27 -15.59 17.12
C LEU A 153 -8.65 -15.53 16.48
N PHE A 154 -9.18 -14.34 16.17
CA PHE A 154 -10.41 -14.21 15.39
C PHE A 154 -10.25 -14.76 13.96
N SER A 155 -9.11 -14.53 13.30
CA SER A 155 -8.83 -15.12 11.99
C SER A 155 -8.84 -16.65 12.03
N ARG A 156 -8.30 -17.26 13.09
CA ARG A 156 -8.35 -18.71 13.30
C ARG A 156 -9.78 -19.21 13.53
N ILE A 157 -10.58 -18.49 14.32
CA ILE A 157 -12.00 -18.78 14.52
C ILE A 157 -12.74 -18.78 13.18
N THR A 158 -12.58 -17.73 12.38
CA THR A 158 -13.25 -17.59 11.08
C THR A 158 -12.87 -18.72 10.14
N ARG A 159 -11.58 -19.06 10.03
CA ARG A 159 -11.12 -20.20 9.23
C ARG A 159 -11.75 -21.52 9.67
N LYS A 160 -11.86 -21.77 10.98
CA LYS A 160 -12.50 -22.99 11.50
C LYS A 160 -14.00 -23.00 11.21
N LYS A 161 -14.71 -21.88 11.41
CA LYS A 161 -16.12 -21.75 11.06
C LYS A 161 -16.38 -22.06 9.58
N CYS A 162 -15.57 -21.50 8.68
CA CYS A 162 -15.66 -21.79 7.25
C CYS A 162 -15.45 -23.29 6.93
N LYS A 163 -14.47 -23.94 7.59
CA LYS A 163 -14.26 -25.39 7.42
C LYS A 163 -15.47 -26.21 7.86
N ILE A 164 -16.03 -25.90 9.03
CA ILE A 164 -17.23 -26.59 9.55
C ILE A 164 -18.43 -26.37 8.61
N GLN A 165 -18.61 -25.16 8.09
CA GLN A 165 -19.70 -24.85 7.16
C GLN A 165 -19.58 -25.60 5.84
N ARG A 166 -18.37 -25.77 5.29
CA ARG A 166 -18.14 -26.57 4.08
C ARG A 166 -18.53 -28.03 4.32
N GLN A 167 -17.99 -28.63 5.37
CA GLN A 167 -18.31 -30.02 5.74
C GLN A 167 -19.81 -30.27 5.92
N ARG A 168 -20.54 -29.31 6.52
CA ARG A 168 -22.00 -29.41 6.66
C ARG A 168 -22.75 -29.34 5.34
N ARG A 169 -22.26 -28.58 4.35
CA ARG A 169 -22.87 -28.50 3.01
C ARG A 169 -22.60 -29.78 2.23
N ASP A 170 -21.39 -30.30 2.32
CA ASP A 170 -20.99 -31.52 1.62
C ASP A 170 -21.79 -32.72 2.14
N ASN A 171 -21.96 -32.84 3.47
CA ASN A 171 -22.78 -33.88 4.11
C ASN A 171 -24.31 -33.73 3.90
N LEU A 172 -24.78 -32.62 3.32
CA LEU A 172 -26.21 -32.40 2.99
C LEU A 172 -26.52 -32.72 1.52
N GLN A 173 -25.49 -32.99 0.72
CA GLN A 173 -25.61 -33.34 -0.71
C GLN A 173 -25.39 -34.84 -0.98
N GLU A 174 -25.08 -35.64 0.05
CA GLU A 174 -25.14 -37.10 0.07
C GLU A 174 -26.50 -37.58 0.61
#